data_AF-A0A2N2KNU6-F1
#
_entry.id   AF-A0A2N2KNU6-F1
#
_cell.length_a   1.000
_cell.length_b   1.000
_cell.length_c   1.000
_cell.angle_alpha   90.00
_cell.angle_beta   90.00
_cell.angle_gamma   90.00
#
_symmetry.space_group_name_H-M   'P 1'
#
loop_
_entity.id
_entity.type
_entity.pdbx_description
1 polymer ?
#
loop_
_entity_poly.entity_id
_entity_poly.type
_entity_poly.pdbx_seq_one_letter_code
_entity_poly.pdbx_strand_id
1 'polypeptide(L)'
;MRRIKQFSIFIIFLAALLVGGCSTTVSTVVDQGAPQVKQQPAHHTKNGFRNIYDKPEHGLANFLRWKLGIIPDEEPAITPVPILPYVPDIVAPDYQRIDHPDPAKIQITWIGQSTFLIQVEGINILTDPVFSKKLSPVRGFGFKRNSSPGIPFDRLPTIHAVLISHSHYDHLDLYTVKKLGNKPKYFIPLNLGKWFLEQKITKYVEMDWWDKVIFKGIRIVSVPSQHFSRRTVRDGNKTLWTGWILETKHGKILFAGDTGYSVHFKEIREKMGPMRLALLPIGSYRPRWFMKTIHMDPADAVSAHKDLQAEQSIAMHWGTFYIADDPLAEPPLYLKKAMKEAFIADDSFLVMKFGETRVF
;
A
#
# COMPACT_ATOMS: atom_id res chain seq x y z
N MET A 1 -17.35 9.78 32.36
CA MET A 1 -18.55 9.52 31.54
C MET A 1 -18.15 8.83 30.24
N ARG A 2 -18.35 7.51 30.13
CA ARG A 2 -18.04 6.73 28.92
C ARG A 2 -19.07 7.06 27.84
N ARG A 3 -18.65 7.73 26.76
CA ARG A 3 -19.49 7.88 25.56
C ARG A 3 -19.57 6.52 24.88
N ILE A 4 -20.77 5.92 24.92
CA ILE A 4 -21.13 4.76 24.11
C ILE A 4 -21.10 5.24 22.64
N LYS A 5 -20.07 4.87 21.88
CA LYS A 5 -20.07 5.02 20.42
C LYS A 5 -21.04 3.98 19.85
N GLN A 6 -21.91 4.38 18.93
CA GLN A 6 -22.82 3.46 18.22
C GLN A 6 -21.99 2.37 17.51
N PHE A 7 -22.12 1.13 17.96
CA PHE A 7 -21.45 -0.03 17.36
C PHE A 7 -22.30 -0.57 16.22
N SER A 8 -21.74 -0.66 15.01
CA SER A 8 -22.23 -1.59 14.00
C SER A 8 -21.62 -2.97 14.31
N ILE A 9 -22.43 -3.87 14.84
CA ILE A 9 -22.05 -5.24 15.18
C ILE A 9 -21.79 -6.02 13.88
N PHE A 10 -20.56 -6.51 13.69
CA PHE A 10 -20.23 -7.50 12.66
C PHE A 10 -20.22 -8.89 13.30
N ILE A 11 -21.13 -9.75 12.85
CA ILE A 11 -21.21 -11.16 13.27
C ILE A 11 -20.16 -11.96 12.48
N ILE A 12 -19.29 -12.69 13.19
CA ILE A 12 -18.33 -13.64 12.61
C ILE A 12 -18.86 -15.05 12.85
N PHE A 13 -19.07 -15.80 11.77
CA PHE A 13 -19.35 -17.24 11.82
C PHE A 13 -18.06 -18.03 12.07
N LEU A 14 -18.07 -18.84 13.13
CA LEU A 14 -17.02 -19.79 13.47
C LEU A 14 -17.44 -21.19 13.01
N ALA A 15 -16.58 -21.90 12.29
CA ALA A 15 -16.68 -23.35 12.12
C ALA A 15 -15.28 -23.96 12.22
N ALA A 16 -15.07 -24.76 13.27
CA ALA A 16 -13.90 -25.58 13.50
C ALA A 16 -14.12 -26.96 12.87
N LEU A 17 -13.07 -27.57 12.31
CA LEU A 17 -12.93 -29.03 12.24
C LEU A 17 -11.49 -29.45 11.90
N LEU A 18 -10.95 -30.27 12.79
CA LEU A 18 -9.76 -31.11 12.68
C LEU A 18 -10.08 -32.33 11.82
N VAL A 19 -9.18 -32.72 10.90
CA VAL A 19 -8.78 -34.12 10.65
C VAL A 19 -7.37 -34.11 10.02
N GLY A 20 -6.41 -34.74 10.68
CA GLY A 20 -5.09 -35.06 10.12
C GLY A 20 -5.03 -36.54 9.77
N GLY A 21 -4.74 -36.86 8.51
CA GLY A 21 -4.39 -38.20 8.05
C GLY A 21 -2.95 -38.20 7.55
N CYS A 22 -2.11 -39.04 8.14
CA CYS A 22 -0.74 -39.31 7.69
C CYS A 22 -0.77 -40.39 6.61
N SER A 23 -0.06 -40.17 5.50
CA SER A 23 0.41 -41.26 4.65
C SER A 23 1.84 -40.96 4.22
N THR A 24 2.76 -41.84 4.59
CA THR A 24 4.14 -41.83 4.13
C THR A 24 4.24 -42.56 2.80
N THR A 25 4.97 -41.98 1.86
CA THR A 25 5.52 -42.74 0.72
C THR A 25 6.99 -42.39 0.60
N VAL A 26 7.81 -43.44 0.58
CA VAL A 26 9.25 -43.39 0.31
C VAL A 26 9.41 -43.44 -1.20
N SER A 27 10.30 -42.63 -1.75
CA SER A 27 10.78 -42.78 -3.11
C SER A 27 12.28 -42.49 -3.14
N THR A 28 13.02 -43.50 -3.59
CA THR A 28 14.45 -43.49 -3.90
C THR A 28 14.67 -43.05 -5.34
N VAL A 29 15.54 -42.07 -5.61
CA VAL A 29 16.20 -41.87 -6.92
C VAL A 29 17.55 -41.16 -6.67
N VAL A 30 18.67 -41.87 -6.86
CA VAL A 30 19.70 -41.73 -7.93
C VAL A 30 20.35 -40.35 -8.03
N ASP A 31 21.67 -40.37 -7.82
CA ASP A 31 22.63 -39.27 -7.82
C ASP A 31 22.81 -38.65 -9.22
N GLN A 32 22.47 -37.35 -9.34
CA GLN A 32 22.89 -36.49 -10.44
C GLN A 32 23.43 -35.20 -9.83
N GLY A 33 24.65 -34.84 -10.26
CA GLY A 33 25.52 -33.82 -9.64
C GLY A 33 24.81 -32.56 -9.12
N ALA A 34 25.27 -32.10 -7.96
CA ALA A 34 24.63 -31.08 -7.14
C ALA A 34 24.22 -29.83 -7.96
N PRO A 35 22.91 -29.58 -8.14
CA PRO A 35 22.44 -28.26 -8.53
C PRO A 35 22.78 -27.30 -7.39
N GLN A 36 23.31 -26.11 -7.69
CA GLN A 36 23.36 -25.04 -6.70
C GLN A 36 21.93 -24.74 -6.25
N VAL A 37 21.56 -25.24 -5.08
CA VAL A 37 20.26 -25.01 -4.47
C VAL A 37 20.19 -23.53 -4.16
N LYS A 38 19.54 -22.74 -5.04
CA LYS A 38 19.10 -21.40 -4.68
C LYS A 38 18.21 -21.55 -3.46
N GLN A 39 18.74 -21.21 -2.30
CA GLN A 39 17.97 -21.23 -1.06
C GLN A 39 16.73 -20.36 -1.28
N GLN A 40 15.56 -20.93 -0.96
CA GLN A 40 14.31 -20.22 -1.11
C GLN A 40 14.37 -18.91 -0.29
N PRO A 41 13.95 -17.76 -0.84
CA PRO A 41 14.02 -16.49 -0.12
C PRO A 41 13.31 -16.57 1.23
N ALA A 42 13.85 -15.89 2.24
CA ALA A 42 13.42 -16.05 3.64
C ALA A 42 11.95 -15.69 3.90
N HIS A 43 11.35 -14.83 3.06
CA HIS A 43 9.95 -14.42 3.15
C HIS A 43 8.97 -15.44 2.55
N HIS A 44 9.46 -16.50 1.90
CA HIS A 44 8.60 -17.59 1.45
C HIS A 44 8.32 -18.58 2.59
N THR A 45 7.15 -19.19 2.53
CA THR A 45 6.71 -20.30 3.39
C THR A 45 6.18 -21.43 2.50
N LYS A 46 5.85 -22.59 3.09
CA LYS A 46 5.28 -23.72 2.35
C LYS A 46 4.03 -23.35 1.53
N ASN A 47 3.20 -22.41 2.02
CA ASN A 47 1.86 -22.13 1.47
C ASN A 47 1.60 -20.63 1.21
N GLY A 48 2.63 -19.79 1.18
CA GLY A 48 2.46 -18.33 1.10
C GLY A 48 3.70 -17.58 1.56
N PHE A 49 3.52 -16.41 2.15
CA PHE A 49 4.59 -15.47 2.49
C PHE A 49 4.57 -15.04 3.97
N ARG A 50 5.65 -14.43 4.44
CA ARG A 50 5.81 -13.90 5.81
C ARG A 50 6.70 -12.67 5.84
N ASN A 51 6.53 -11.86 6.88
CA ASN A 51 7.50 -10.82 7.22
C ASN A 51 8.81 -11.45 7.74
N ILE A 52 9.94 -10.79 7.45
CA ILE A 52 11.28 -11.24 7.83
C ILE A 52 11.99 -10.28 8.79
N TYR A 53 11.42 -9.10 9.03
CA TYR A 53 11.99 -8.07 9.91
C TYR A 53 11.28 -8.11 11.27
N ASP A 54 10.07 -7.55 11.36
CA ASP A 54 9.23 -7.69 12.55
C ASP A 54 8.12 -8.72 12.33
N LYS A 55 7.83 -9.50 13.38
CA LYS A 55 6.73 -10.47 13.38
C LYS A 55 5.47 -9.79 13.92
N PRO A 56 4.43 -9.56 13.09
CA PRO A 56 3.17 -9.05 13.60
C PRO A 56 2.53 -10.09 14.54
N GLU A 57 2.37 -9.74 15.81
CA GLU A 57 1.68 -10.58 16.81
C GLU A 57 0.16 -10.36 16.77
N HIS A 58 -0.45 -10.47 15.59
CA HIS A 58 -1.85 -10.06 15.40
C HIS A 58 -2.69 -11.22 14.86
N GLY A 59 -3.38 -11.91 15.77
CA GLY A 59 -4.36 -12.95 15.47
C GLY A 59 -5.81 -12.46 15.54
N LEU A 60 -6.76 -13.33 15.19
CA LEU A 60 -8.20 -13.05 15.24
C LEU A 60 -8.66 -12.56 16.63
N ALA A 61 -8.07 -13.09 17.71
CA ALA A 61 -8.35 -12.66 19.07
C ALA A 61 -7.98 -11.18 19.32
N ASN A 62 -6.81 -10.74 18.84
CA ASN A 62 -6.37 -9.35 18.97
C ASN A 62 -7.24 -8.40 18.12
N PHE A 63 -7.66 -8.84 16.93
CA PHE A 63 -8.61 -8.08 16.12
C PHE A 63 -9.98 -7.93 16.81
N LEU A 64 -10.52 -9.01 17.38
CA LEU A 64 -11.77 -8.98 18.14
C LEU A 64 -11.65 -8.08 19.37
N ARG A 65 -10.55 -8.20 20.13
CA ARG A 65 -10.23 -7.34 21.28
C ARG A 65 -10.25 -5.87 20.90
N TRP A 66 -9.64 -5.50 19.76
CA TRP A 66 -9.71 -4.15 19.21
C TRP A 66 -11.16 -3.74 18.89
N LYS A 67 -11.91 -4.55 18.14
CA LYS A 67 -13.30 -4.20 17.75
C LYS A 67 -14.26 -4.11 18.93
N LEU A 68 -13.97 -4.80 20.04
CA LEU A 68 -14.71 -4.70 21.30
C LEU A 68 -14.29 -3.49 22.16
N GLY A 69 -13.32 -2.69 21.70
CA GLY A 69 -12.83 -1.52 22.43
C GLY A 69 -11.95 -1.85 23.64
N ILE A 70 -11.42 -3.07 23.74
CA ILE A 70 -10.52 -3.51 24.82
C ILE A 70 -9.08 -3.15 24.43
N ILE A 71 -8.82 -1.86 24.34
CA ILE A 71 -7.56 -1.29 23.84
C ILE A 71 -6.73 -0.86 25.07
N PRO A 72 -5.41 -1.10 25.12
CA PRO A 72 -4.53 -0.42 26.08
C PRO A 72 -4.72 1.10 25.99
N ASP A 73 -4.51 1.79 27.10
CA ASP A 73 -4.46 3.25 27.05
C ASP A 73 -3.27 3.68 26.18
N GLU A 74 -3.57 4.45 25.13
CA GLU A 74 -2.57 5.03 24.24
C GLU A 74 -2.65 6.55 24.33
N GLU A 75 -1.50 7.18 24.56
CA GLU A 75 -1.41 8.63 24.44
C GLU A 75 -1.76 9.06 23.01
N PRO A 76 -2.52 10.16 22.85
CA PRO A 76 -2.82 10.67 21.53
C PRO A 76 -1.53 11.19 20.86
N ALA A 77 -1.33 10.87 19.58
CA ALA A 77 -0.13 11.25 18.83
C ALA A 77 0.13 12.76 18.80
N ILE A 78 -0.95 13.54 18.81
CA ILE A 78 -0.95 15.00 18.96
C ILE A 78 -1.95 15.39 20.04
N THR A 79 -1.74 16.55 20.67
CA THR A 79 -2.73 17.14 21.58
C THR A 79 -4.09 17.20 20.87
N PRO A 80 -5.18 16.70 21.47
CA PRO A 80 -6.50 16.71 20.84
C PRO A 80 -6.93 18.14 20.50
N VAL A 81 -6.78 18.53 19.25
CA VAL A 81 -7.41 19.73 18.69
C VAL A 81 -8.89 19.40 18.53
N PRO A 82 -9.84 20.34 18.68
CA PRO A 82 -11.22 20.10 18.27
C PRO A 82 -11.24 19.71 16.79
N ILE A 83 -11.32 18.42 16.50
CA ILE A 83 -11.29 17.92 15.13
C ILE A 83 -12.66 18.23 14.56
N LEU A 84 -12.77 19.38 13.87
CA LEU A 84 -13.88 19.64 12.96
C LEU A 84 -14.01 18.44 12.02
N PRO A 85 -15.22 18.08 11.56
CA PRO A 85 -15.39 16.96 10.64
C PRO A 85 -14.42 17.14 9.48
N TYR A 86 -13.55 16.14 9.26
CA TYR A 86 -12.54 16.23 8.22
C TYR A 86 -13.23 16.33 6.86
N VAL A 87 -12.98 17.45 6.18
CA VAL A 87 -13.34 17.65 4.79
C VAL A 87 -12.05 17.59 3.98
N PRO A 88 -11.89 16.58 3.11
CA PRO A 88 -10.74 16.51 2.24
C PRO A 88 -10.70 17.71 1.30
N ASP A 89 -9.55 18.37 1.23
CA ASP A 89 -9.29 19.42 0.26
C ASP A 89 -9.22 18.78 -1.14
N ILE A 90 -10.20 19.09 -1.98
CA ILE A 90 -10.27 18.66 -3.38
C ILE A 90 -10.05 19.87 -4.26
N VAL A 91 -9.12 19.77 -5.20
CA VAL A 91 -8.86 20.79 -6.22
C VAL A 91 -9.25 20.25 -7.59
N ALA A 92 -9.62 21.15 -8.50
CA ALA A 92 -9.84 20.77 -9.89
C ALA A 92 -8.51 20.28 -10.50
N PRO A 93 -8.45 19.09 -11.11
CA PRO A 93 -7.25 18.62 -11.79
C PRO A 93 -6.83 19.55 -12.91
N ASP A 94 -5.52 19.75 -13.03
CA ASP A 94 -4.93 20.47 -14.16
C ASP A 94 -4.92 19.57 -15.40
N TYR A 95 -6.05 19.49 -16.09
CA TYR A 95 -6.20 18.63 -17.27
C TYR A 95 -5.27 19.01 -18.41
N GLN A 96 -4.93 20.30 -18.58
CA GLN A 96 -3.98 20.72 -19.60
C GLN A 96 -2.63 20.04 -19.38
N ARG A 97 -2.17 20.04 -18.13
CA ARG A 97 -0.91 19.40 -17.74
C ARG A 97 -0.99 17.87 -17.73
N ILE A 98 -2.13 17.29 -17.36
CA ILE A 98 -2.33 15.83 -17.35
C ILE A 98 -2.38 15.26 -18.77
N ASP A 99 -3.03 15.96 -19.69
CA ASP A 99 -3.19 15.53 -21.08
C ASP A 99 -1.93 15.80 -21.92
N HIS A 100 -1.09 16.75 -21.49
CA HIS A 100 0.17 17.13 -22.15
C HIS A 100 1.36 17.13 -21.17
N PRO A 101 1.73 15.98 -20.59
CA PRO A 101 2.84 15.90 -19.64
C PRO A 101 4.18 16.12 -20.34
N ASP A 102 5.10 16.84 -19.69
CA ASP A 102 6.47 16.99 -20.17
C ASP A 102 7.26 15.68 -19.92
N PRO A 103 7.72 14.95 -20.96
CA PRO A 103 8.48 13.71 -20.78
C PRO A 103 9.87 13.93 -20.13
N ALA A 104 10.32 15.17 -20.02
CA ALA A 104 11.56 15.56 -19.34
C ALA A 104 11.38 15.81 -17.82
N LYS A 105 10.17 15.61 -17.28
CA LYS A 105 9.86 15.82 -15.86
C LYS A 105 9.18 14.61 -15.24
N ILE A 106 9.21 14.55 -13.90
CA ILE A 106 8.34 13.66 -13.14
C ILE A 106 7.11 14.47 -12.73
N GLN A 107 5.93 13.97 -13.03
CA GLN A 107 4.66 14.58 -12.64
C GLN A 107 3.83 13.59 -11.83
N ILE A 108 3.31 14.03 -10.69
CA ILE A 108 2.50 13.23 -9.77
C ILE A 108 1.17 13.94 -9.55
N THR A 109 0.06 13.23 -9.77
CA THR A 109 -1.27 13.69 -9.37
C THR A 109 -1.84 12.76 -8.32
N TRP A 110 -2.24 13.30 -7.16
CA TRP A 110 -2.83 12.49 -6.10
C TRP A 110 -4.33 12.33 -6.32
N ILE A 111 -4.78 11.10 -6.60
CA ILE A 111 -6.20 10.80 -6.82
C ILE A 111 -6.90 10.49 -5.49
N GLY A 112 -6.16 10.00 -4.50
CA GLY A 112 -6.66 9.68 -3.16
C GLY A 112 -6.23 8.29 -2.70
N GLN A 113 -6.21 8.08 -1.39
CA GLN A 113 -5.64 6.90 -0.73
C GLN A 113 -4.21 6.68 -1.19
N SER A 114 -3.89 5.51 -1.73
CA SER A 114 -2.60 5.17 -2.35
C SER A 114 -2.66 5.22 -3.87
N THR A 115 -3.70 5.85 -4.44
CA THR A 115 -3.85 6.04 -5.88
C THR A 115 -3.19 7.32 -6.35
N PHE A 116 -2.12 7.17 -7.10
CA PHE A 116 -1.44 8.25 -7.82
C PHE A 116 -1.48 8.00 -9.32
N LEU A 117 -1.59 9.08 -10.10
CA LEU A 117 -1.18 9.10 -11.49
C LEU A 117 0.24 9.64 -11.56
N ILE A 118 1.18 8.79 -11.96
CA ILE A 118 2.58 9.11 -12.18
C ILE A 118 2.80 9.24 -13.68
N GLN A 119 3.27 10.39 -14.14
CA GLN A 119 3.58 10.66 -15.54
C GLN A 119 5.05 11.01 -15.67
N VAL A 120 5.80 10.17 -16.38
CA VAL A 120 7.24 10.31 -16.56
C VAL A 120 7.67 9.60 -17.84
N GLU A 121 8.61 10.18 -18.59
CA GLU A 121 9.13 9.60 -19.84
C GLU A 121 8.05 9.23 -20.87
N GLY A 122 6.94 9.97 -20.89
CA GLY A 122 5.80 9.72 -21.78
C GLY A 122 4.92 8.53 -21.36
N ILE A 123 5.11 8.00 -20.14
CA ILE A 123 4.36 6.87 -19.60
C ILE A 123 3.48 7.35 -18.46
N ASN A 124 2.23 6.91 -18.49
CA ASN A 124 1.23 7.10 -17.43
C ASN A 124 1.10 5.81 -16.62
N ILE A 125 1.39 5.88 -15.33
CA ILE A 125 1.39 4.76 -14.39
C ILE A 125 0.39 5.07 -13.27
N LEU A 126 -0.48 4.12 -12.95
CA LEU A 126 -1.33 4.19 -11.76
C LEU A 126 -0.80 3.30 -10.64
N THR A 127 -0.83 3.78 -9.40
CA THR A 127 -0.58 2.96 -8.21
C THR A 127 -1.90 2.58 -7.57
N ASP A 128 -2.04 1.35 -7.08
CA ASP A 128 -3.14 0.86 -6.23
C ASP A 128 -4.50 1.53 -6.52
N PRO A 129 -5.04 1.39 -7.75
CA PRO A 129 -6.08 2.29 -8.19
C PRO A 129 -7.44 1.88 -7.65
N VAL A 130 -8.00 2.70 -6.76
CA VAL A 130 -9.31 2.49 -6.16
C VAL A 130 -10.25 3.58 -6.61
N PHE A 131 -11.38 3.21 -7.20
CA PHE A 131 -12.41 4.15 -7.67
C PHE A 131 -13.79 3.82 -7.10
N SER A 132 -13.96 2.67 -6.46
CA SER A 132 -15.16 2.29 -5.72
C SER A 132 -15.54 3.29 -4.63
N LYS A 133 -16.84 3.55 -4.51
CA LYS A 133 -17.41 4.39 -3.44
C LYS A 133 -17.39 3.69 -2.06
N LYS A 134 -17.22 2.37 -2.04
CA LYS A 134 -17.26 1.54 -0.84
C LYS A 134 -16.29 0.37 -0.95
N LEU A 135 -15.50 0.14 0.09
CA LEU A 135 -14.58 -0.98 0.22
C LEU A 135 -15.30 -2.15 0.86
N SER A 136 -15.65 -3.18 0.09
CA SER A 136 -16.32 -4.34 0.64
C SER A 136 -16.23 -5.58 -0.25
N PRO A 137 -16.06 -6.78 0.35
CA PRO A 137 -16.35 -8.03 -0.33
C PRO A 137 -17.86 -8.26 -0.56
N VAL A 138 -18.73 -7.62 0.26
CA VAL A 138 -20.17 -7.88 0.30
C VAL A 138 -20.96 -6.61 0.00
N ARG A 139 -21.93 -6.70 -0.93
CA ARG A 139 -22.81 -5.59 -1.29
C ARG A 139 -23.57 -5.09 -0.05
N GLY A 140 -23.54 -3.78 0.20
CA GLY A 140 -24.26 -3.16 1.32
C GLY A 140 -23.43 -2.96 2.60
N PHE A 141 -22.34 -3.69 2.80
CA PHE A 141 -21.41 -3.53 3.95
C PHE A 141 -20.09 -2.89 3.51
N GLY A 142 -19.22 -2.49 4.46
CA GLY A 142 -17.88 -1.99 4.18
C GLY A 142 -17.65 -0.49 4.41
N PHE A 143 -16.42 -0.03 4.17
CA PHE A 143 -15.98 1.34 4.46
C PHE A 143 -16.34 2.28 3.30
N LYS A 144 -17.11 3.34 3.58
CA LYS A 144 -17.49 4.33 2.57
C LYS A 144 -16.31 5.29 2.32
N ARG A 145 -16.10 5.66 1.07
CA ARG A 145 -15.18 6.75 0.71
C ARG A 145 -15.69 8.09 1.24
N ASN A 146 -14.80 8.88 1.81
CA ASN A 146 -15.11 10.21 2.34
C ASN A 146 -15.12 11.32 1.27
N SER A 147 -14.29 11.19 0.23
CA SER A 147 -14.17 12.14 -0.89
C SER A 147 -14.58 11.55 -2.24
N SER A 148 -14.70 12.39 -3.26
CA SER A 148 -14.59 11.92 -4.65
C SER A 148 -13.11 11.71 -5.00
N PRO A 149 -12.76 10.79 -5.93
CA PRO A 149 -11.43 10.73 -6.50
C PRO A 149 -11.00 12.09 -7.05
N GLY A 150 -9.73 12.45 -6.85
CA GLY A 150 -9.15 13.68 -7.38
C GLY A 150 -9.31 13.81 -8.89
N ILE A 151 -9.14 12.72 -9.63
CA ILE A 151 -9.51 12.62 -11.05
C ILE A 151 -10.65 11.61 -11.18
N PRO A 152 -11.79 11.93 -11.81
CA PRO A 152 -12.81 10.94 -12.15
C PRO A 152 -12.25 9.85 -13.06
N PHE A 153 -12.65 8.59 -12.88
CA PHE A 153 -12.11 7.46 -13.67
C PHE A 153 -12.17 7.71 -15.19
N ASP A 154 -13.31 8.21 -15.67
CA ASP A 154 -13.55 8.39 -17.10
C ASP A 154 -12.80 9.62 -17.68
N ARG A 155 -12.05 10.35 -16.84
CA ARG A 155 -11.16 11.47 -17.19
C ARG A 155 -9.68 11.12 -17.01
N LEU A 156 -9.36 9.86 -16.72
CA LEU A 156 -7.96 9.41 -16.73
C LEU A 156 -7.41 9.43 -18.16
N PRO A 157 -6.13 9.81 -18.35
CA PRO A 157 -5.47 9.61 -19.63
C PRO A 157 -5.27 8.11 -19.89
N THR A 158 -4.75 7.76 -21.07
CA THR A 158 -4.39 6.36 -21.36
C THR A 158 -3.37 5.86 -20.34
N ILE A 159 -3.76 4.85 -19.56
CA ILE A 159 -2.90 4.23 -18.55
C ILE A 159 -2.10 3.11 -19.20
N HIS A 160 -0.78 3.18 -19.06
CA HIS A 160 0.14 2.22 -19.66
C HIS A 160 0.49 1.09 -18.68
N ALA A 161 0.68 1.44 -17.41
CA ALA A 161 0.99 0.48 -16.35
C ALA A 161 0.17 0.72 -15.09
N VAL A 162 -0.06 -0.35 -14.35
CA VAL A 162 -0.65 -0.32 -13.01
C VAL A 162 0.27 -1.08 -12.06
N LEU A 163 0.65 -0.45 -10.95
CA LEU A 163 1.41 -1.07 -9.87
C LEU A 163 0.45 -1.44 -8.75
N ILE A 164 0.41 -2.73 -8.38
CA ILE A 164 -0.38 -3.22 -7.25
C ILE A 164 0.58 -3.60 -6.13
N SER A 165 0.50 -2.94 -4.97
CA SER A 165 1.36 -3.25 -3.82
C SER A 165 0.95 -4.55 -3.14
N HIS A 166 -0.35 -4.78 -2.94
CA HIS A 166 -0.87 -5.97 -2.27
C HIS A 166 -2.39 -6.14 -2.52
N SER A 167 -2.98 -7.17 -1.92
CA SER A 167 -4.32 -7.64 -2.29
C SER A 167 -5.46 -7.06 -1.45
N HIS A 168 -5.25 -6.12 -0.52
CA HIS A 168 -6.36 -5.53 0.25
C HIS A 168 -7.33 -4.74 -0.62
N TYR A 169 -8.57 -4.57 -0.14
CA TYR A 169 -9.66 -3.99 -0.93
C TYR A 169 -9.45 -2.51 -1.27
N ASP A 170 -8.70 -1.78 -0.44
CA ASP A 170 -8.32 -0.38 -0.63
C ASP A 170 -7.05 -0.18 -1.46
N HIS A 171 -6.49 -1.26 -2.00
CA HIS A 171 -5.35 -1.24 -2.93
C HIS A 171 -5.62 -1.99 -4.22
N LEU A 172 -6.44 -3.05 -4.15
CA LEU A 172 -6.89 -3.86 -5.28
C LEU A 172 -8.42 -3.84 -5.38
N ASP A 173 -8.91 -2.83 -6.08
CA ASP A 173 -10.33 -2.60 -6.32
C ASP A 173 -10.83 -3.34 -7.57
N LEU A 174 -11.75 -4.28 -7.36
CA LEU A 174 -12.35 -5.06 -8.44
C LEU A 174 -13.05 -4.20 -9.48
N TYR A 175 -13.72 -3.12 -9.05
CA TYR A 175 -14.39 -2.18 -9.95
C TYR A 175 -13.39 -1.54 -10.92
N THR A 176 -12.30 -1.01 -10.38
CA THR A 176 -11.25 -0.38 -11.17
C THR A 176 -10.59 -1.37 -12.12
N VAL A 177 -10.21 -2.56 -11.63
CA VAL A 177 -9.56 -3.58 -12.45
C VAL A 177 -10.45 -4.00 -13.62
N LYS A 178 -11.75 -4.21 -13.38
CA LYS A 178 -12.71 -4.54 -14.45
C LYS A 178 -12.88 -3.40 -15.46
N LYS A 179 -12.91 -2.15 -15.01
CA LYS A 179 -13.01 -0.98 -15.91
C LYS A 179 -11.76 -0.77 -16.76
N LEU A 180 -10.56 -0.98 -16.19
CA LEU A 180 -9.30 -0.87 -16.92
C LEU A 180 -9.11 -2.03 -17.91
N GLY A 181 -9.54 -3.24 -17.53
CA GLY A 181 -9.42 -4.43 -18.37
C GLY A 181 -7.97 -4.74 -18.74
N ASN A 182 -7.75 -5.28 -19.94
CA ASN A 182 -6.41 -5.59 -20.46
C ASN A 182 -5.78 -4.42 -21.25
N LYS A 183 -6.17 -3.17 -20.97
CA LYS A 183 -5.57 -1.99 -21.60
C LYS A 183 -4.15 -1.71 -21.05
N PRO A 184 -3.95 -1.53 -19.73
CA PRO A 184 -2.61 -1.40 -19.16
C PRO A 184 -1.92 -2.76 -18.98
N LYS A 185 -0.61 -2.73 -18.72
CA LYS A 185 0.15 -3.84 -18.13
C LYS A 185 0.14 -3.72 -16.61
N TYR A 186 -0.20 -4.78 -15.90
CA TYR A 186 -0.16 -4.80 -14.43
C TYR A 186 1.17 -5.38 -13.93
N PHE A 187 1.74 -4.75 -12.92
CA PHE A 187 2.85 -5.28 -12.13
C PHE A 187 2.30 -5.61 -10.75
N ILE A 188 2.35 -6.89 -10.39
CA ILE A 188 1.64 -7.41 -9.24
C ILE A 188 2.58 -8.27 -8.37
N PRO A 189 2.30 -8.39 -7.07
CA PRO A 189 3.11 -9.24 -6.20
C PRO A 189 2.90 -10.72 -6.55
N LEU A 190 3.91 -11.52 -6.26
CA LEU A 190 3.91 -12.96 -6.50
C LEU A 190 2.64 -13.67 -5.95
N ASN A 191 2.15 -14.66 -6.71
CA ASN A 191 0.93 -15.45 -6.51
C ASN A 191 -0.41 -14.70 -6.65
N LEU A 192 -0.42 -13.40 -6.97
CA LEU A 192 -1.66 -12.66 -7.19
C LEU A 192 -2.27 -12.87 -8.59
N GLY A 193 -1.51 -13.47 -9.53
CA GLY A 193 -1.92 -13.73 -10.90
C GLY A 193 -3.17 -14.61 -11.01
N LYS A 194 -3.37 -15.56 -10.09
CA LYS A 194 -4.59 -16.37 -10.02
C LYS A 194 -5.84 -15.50 -9.91
N TRP A 195 -5.84 -14.50 -9.03
CA TRP A 195 -6.97 -13.59 -8.85
C TRP A 195 -7.22 -12.78 -10.13
N PHE A 196 -6.15 -12.33 -10.81
CA PHE A 196 -6.25 -11.61 -12.08
C PHE A 196 -6.87 -12.47 -13.19
N LEU A 197 -6.46 -13.73 -13.31
CA LEU A 197 -7.05 -14.68 -14.27
C LEU A 197 -8.53 -14.94 -14.00
N GLU A 198 -8.93 -15.07 -12.73
CA GLU A 198 -10.34 -15.18 -12.35
C GLU A 198 -11.16 -13.95 -12.79
N GLN A 199 -10.53 -12.77 -12.87
CA GLN A 199 -11.13 -11.54 -13.39
C GLN A 199 -10.98 -11.37 -14.91
N LYS A 200 -10.45 -12.38 -15.62
CA LYS A 200 -10.17 -12.38 -17.08
C LYS A 200 -9.12 -11.33 -17.49
N ILE A 201 -8.22 -10.97 -16.57
CA ILE A 201 -7.07 -10.10 -16.85
C ILE A 201 -5.84 -10.96 -17.08
N THR A 202 -5.20 -10.80 -18.23
CA THR A 202 -4.06 -11.60 -18.68
C THR A 202 -2.79 -10.79 -18.88
N LYS A 203 -2.89 -9.45 -18.95
CA LYS A 203 -1.72 -8.56 -19.11
C LYS A 203 -1.08 -8.19 -17.78
N TYR A 204 -0.50 -9.16 -17.07
CA TYR A 204 0.23 -8.89 -15.82
C TYR A 204 1.65 -9.49 -15.82
N VAL A 205 2.48 -9.06 -14.87
CA VAL A 205 3.73 -9.71 -14.46
C VAL A 205 3.68 -9.90 -12.95
N GLU A 206 3.85 -11.13 -12.49
CA GLU A 206 4.06 -11.44 -11.08
C GLU A 206 5.53 -11.26 -10.72
N MET A 207 5.80 -10.54 -9.64
CA MET A 207 7.15 -10.22 -9.21
C MET A 207 7.33 -10.55 -7.74
N ASP A 208 8.45 -11.19 -7.42
CA ASP A 208 8.94 -11.37 -6.06
C ASP A 208 9.73 -10.14 -5.60
N TRP A 209 10.07 -10.05 -4.32
CA TRP A 209 10.97 -8.99 -3.85
C TRP A 209 12.32 -9.05 -4.57
N TRP A 210 12.79 -7.87 -4.98
CA TRP A 210 14.00 -7.62 -5.74
C TRP A 210 13.98 -8.04 -7.20
N ASP A 211 12.86 -8.58 -7.69
CA ASP A 211 12.67 -8.78 -9.13
C ASP A 211 12.65 -7.44 -9.86
N LYS A 212 13.16 -7.46 -11.10
CA LYS A 212 13.33 -6.28 -11.95
C LYS A 212 12.78 -6.58 -13.34
N VAL A 213 11.96 -5.67 -13.86
CA VAL A 213 11.42 -5.77 -15.22
C VAL A 213 11.59 -4.42 -15.90
N ILE A 214 12.05 -4.42 -17.15
CA ILE A 214 12.08 -3.21 -17.98
C ILE A 214 10.75 -3.11 -18.72
N PHE A 215 10.08 -1.97 -18.58
CA PHE A 215 8.83 -1.67 -19.26
C PHE A 215 8.91 -0.29 -19.90
N LYS A 216 8.87 -0.26 -21.25
CA LYS A 216 8.93 0.98 -22.05
C LYS A 216 10.13 1.89 -21.68
N GLY A 217 11.27 1.30 -21.32
CA GLY A 217 12.49 2.03 -20.96
C GLY A 217 12.69 2.26 -19.46
N ILE A 218 11.63 2.22 -18.65
CA ILE A 218 11.71 2.35 -17.19
C ILE A 218 11.95 0.98 -16.57
N ARG A 219 12.90 0.88 -15.63
CA ARG A 219 13.07 -0.34 -14.83
C ARG A 219 12.14 -0.26 -13.62
N ILE A 220 11.27 -1.26 -13.51
CA ILE A 220 10.35 -1.44 -12.40
C ILE A 220 10.93 -2.51 -11.49
N VAL A 221 11.05 -2.21 -10.20
CA VAL A 221 11.65 -3.08 -9.20
C VAL A 221 10.64 -3.31 -8.08
N SER A 222 10.34 -4.56 -7.79
CA SER A 222 9.58 -4.96 -6.61
C SER A 222 10.50 -4.92 -5.40
N VAL A 223 10.09 -4.29 -4.29
CA VAL A 223 10.92 -4.15 -3.08
C VAL A 223 10.17 -4.60 -1.82
N PRO A 224 10.89 -5.01 -0.76
CA PRO A 224 10.26 -5.45 0.48
C PRO A 224 9.36 -4.38 1.12
N SER A 225 8.33 -4.86 1.81
CA SER A 225 7.46 -4.08 2.69
C SER A 225 7.12 -4.93 3.91
N GLN A 226 6.82 -4.29 5.03
CA GLN A 226 6.36 -4.94 6.25
C GLN A 226 4.84 -4.85 6.35
N HIS A 227 4.15 -5.81 5.74
CA HIS A 227 2.69 -5.83 5.69
C HIS A 227 2.17 -7.28 5.62
N PHE A 228 0.96 -7.47 5.12
CA PHE A 228 0.34 -8.77 4.94
C PHE A 228 -0.62 -8.74 3.74
N SER A 229 -1.21 -9.88 3.38
CA SER A 229 -2.20 -9.94 2.31
C SER A 229 -3.43 -10.72 2.75
N ARG A 230 -4.62 -10.24 2.40
CA ARG A 230 -5.89 -10.93 2.69
C ARG A 230 -7.08 -10.37 1.91
N ARG A 231 -7.84 -11.22 1.24
CA ARG A 231 -9.13 -10.83 0.62
C ARG A 231 -10.31 -11.57 1.22
N THR A 232 -10.08 -12.78 1.69
CA THR A 232 -11.09 -13.65 2.28
C THR A 232 -10.63 -14.18 3.63
N VAL A 233 -11.44 -14.98 4.30
CA VAL A 233 -11.04 -15.59 5.57
C VAL A 233 -10.04 -16.75 5.39
N ARG A 234 -9.78 -17.20 4.16
CA ARG A 234 -8.98 -18.40 3.85
C ARG A 234 -7.71 -18.13 3.05
N ASP A 235 -7.38 -16.89 2.76
CA ASP A 235 -6.26 -16.51 1.88
C ASP A 235 -5.19 -15.61 2.52
N GLY A 236 -5.21 -15.50 3.85
CA GLY A 236 -4.18 -14.77 4.59
C GLY A 236 -2.77 -15.19 4.16
N ASN A 237 -2.00 -14.21 3.70
CA ASN A 237 -0.60 -14.31 3.26
C ASN A 237 -0.34 -15.29 2.11
N LYS A 238 -1.34 -15.68 1.33
CA LYS A 238 -1.14 -16.56 0.16
C LYS A 238 -0.53 -15.83 -1.04
N THR A 239 -0.68 -14.51 -1.11
CA THR A 239 -0.05 -13.63 -2.10
C THR A 239 0.96 -12.72 -1.43
N LEU A 240 1.98 -12.28 -2.16
CA LEU A 240 2.98 -11.36 -1.63
C LEU A 240 2.38 -9.94 -1.46
N TRP A 241 3.12 -9.09 -0.76
CA TRP A 241 2.93 -7.63 -0.65
C TRP A 241 4.27 -6.96 -0.93
N THR A 242 4.29 -5.77 -1.54
CA THR A 242 5.54 -5.13 -2.00
C THR A 242 5.40 -3.62 -2.13
N GLY A 243 6.52 -2.91 -2.04
CA GLY A 243 6.67 -1.58 -2.62
C GLY A 243 7.21 -1.67 -4.05
N TRP A 244 7.19 -0.56 -4.77
CA TRP A 244 7.66 -0.48 -6.16
C TRP A 244 8.63 0.67 -6.34
N ILE A 245 9.78 0.42 -6.99
CA ILE A 245 10.68 1.47 -7.45
C ILE A 245 10.59 1.57 -8.96
N LEU A 246 10.40 2.80 -9.44
CA LEU A 246 10.55 3.19 -10.84
C LEU A 246 11.92 3.84 -11.00
N GLU A 247 12.85 3.17 -11.68
CA GLU A 247 14.12 3.77 -12.07
C GLU A 247 13.96 4.48 -13.41
N THR A 248 13.93 5.81 -13.34
CA THR A 248 13.80 6.71 -14.49
C THR A 248 15.12 7.45 -14.71
N LYS A 249 15.29 8.08 -15.87
CA LYS A 249 16.42 8.97 -16.16
C LYS A 249 16.43 10.23 -15.30
N HIS A 250 15.31 10.54 -14.65
CA HIS A 250 15.12 11.72 -13.78
C HIS A 250 15.23 11.38 -12.29
N GLY A 251 15.65 10.15 -11.96
CA GLY A 251 15.77 9.67 -10.59
C GLY A 251 14.78 8.56 -10.25
N LYS A 252 14.91 8.02 -9.03
CA LYS A 252 14.12 6.88 -8.57
C LYS A 252 12.88 7.34 -7.82
N ILE A 253 11.73 6.76 -8.15
CA ILE A 253 10.46 7.01 -7.48
C ILE A 253 10.09 5.74 -6.72
N LEU A 254 10.01 5.80 -5.39
CA LEU A 254 9.47 4.74 -4.55
C LEU A 254 7.98 4.96 -4.33
N PHE A 255 7.19 3.93 -4.58
CA PHE A 255 5.84 3.77 -4.08
C PHE A 255 5.85 2.68 -3.00
N ALA A 256 5.73 3.04 -1.72
CA ALA A 256 5.95 2.09 -0.63
C ALA A 256 4.83 1.05 -0.46
N GLY A 257 3.64 1.30 -1.02
CA GLY A 257 2.42 0.58 -0.63
C GLY A 257 2.11 0.77 0.85
N ASP A 258 1.35 -0.15 1.43
CA ASP A 258 1.20 -0.22 2.88
C ASP A 258 2.38 -0.97 3.50
N THR A 259 2.89 -0.43 4.59
CA THR A 259 4.03 -1.00 5.31
C THR A 259 4.08 -0.43 6.72
N GLY A 260 4.51 -1.24 7.69
CA GLY A 260 5.03 -0.77 8.97
C GLY A 260 6.49 -0.33 8.82
N TYR A 261 7.00 0.49 9.74
CA TYR A 261 8.40 0.91 9.69
C TYR A 261 9.33 -0.18 10.23
N SER A 262 10.38 -0.48 9.47
CA SER A 262 11.41 -1.45 9.84
C SER A 262 12.68 -1.26 8.99
N VAL A 263 13.69 -2.13 9.19
CA VAL A 263 15.02 -2.01 8.55
C VAL A 263 15.00 -2.05 7.03
N HIS A 264 13.95 -2.58 6.41
CA HIS A 264 13.82 -2.67 4.94
C HIS A 264 14.00 -1.34 4.20
N PHE A 265 13.68 -0.19 4.80
CA PHE A 265 13.94 1.11 4.17
C PHE A 265 15.44 1.39 4.00
N LYS A 266 16.26 1.02 4.99
CA LYS A 266 17.73 1.09 4.89
C LYS A 266 18.26 0.10 3.86
N GLU A 267 17.73 -1.12 3.83
CA GLU A 267 18.13 -2.12 2.83
C GLU A 267 17.78 -1.67 1.40
N ILE A 268 16.60 -1.07 1.21
CA ILE A 268 16.19 -0.47 -0.06
C ILE A 268 17.19 0.61 -0.46
N ARG A 269 17.53 1.50 0.48
CA ARG A 269 18.52 2.55 0.25
C ARG A 269 19.89 1.98 -0.13
N GLU A 270 20.39 1.01 0.61
CA GLU A 270 21.70 0.41 0.35
C GLU A 270 21.78 -0.24 -1.03
N LYS A 271 20.72 -0.95 -1.45
CA LYS A 271 20.68 -1.66 -2.73
C LYS A 271 20.34 -0.78 -3.93
N MET A 272 19.52 0.24 -3.73
CA MET A 272 18.93 1.03 -4.82
C MET A 272 19.45 2.47 -4.85
N GLY A 273 20.18 2.93 -3.83
CA GLY A 273 20.63 4.33 -3.72
C GLY A 273 19.51 5.28 -3.28
N PRO A 274 19.76 6.62 -3.31
CA PRO A 274 18.78 7.63 -2.89
C PRO A 274 17.53 7.63 -3.76
N MET A 275 16.42 8.06 -3.17
CA MET A 275 15.16 8.27 -3.88
C MET A 275 15.01 9.73 -4.29
N ARG A 276 14.66 9.99 -5.55
CA ARG A 276 14.23 11.32 -5.98
C ARG A 276 12.89 11.65 -5.36
N LEU A 277 11.97 10.67 -5.34
CA LEU A 277 10.67 10.78 -4.69
C LEU A 277 10.33 9.51 -3.91
N ALA A 278 9.71 9.66 -2.74
CA ALA A 278 9.12 8.55 -1.98
C ALA A 278 7.65 8.83 -1.62
N LEU A 279 6.74 8.02 -2.14
CA LEU A 279 5.32 8.03 -1.78
C LEU A 279 5.15 7.13 -0.55
N LEU A 280 4.87 7.73 0.61
CA LEU A 280 4.90 7.07 1.92
C LEU A 280 3.54 7.17 2.63
N PRO A 281 2.98 6.06 3.16
CA PRO A 281 1.71 6.09 3.88
C PRO A 281 1.88 6.81 5.22
N ILE A 282 0.84 7.55 5.63
CA ILE A 282 0.81 8.24 6.92
C ILE A 282 -0.46 7.97 7.73
N GLY A 283 -1.41 7.21 7.20
CA GLY A 283 -2.72 6.94 7.81
C GLY A 283 -2.92 5.48 8.19
N SER A 284 -4.10 5.18 8.74
CA SER A 284 -4.51 3.83 9.15
C SER A 284 -3.64 3.21 10.26
N TYR A 285 -3.04 4.04 11.11
CA TYR A 285 -2.00 3.62 12.06
C TYR A 285 -2.51 3.37 13.48
N ARG A 286 -3.81 3.59 13.79
CA ARG A 286 -4.34 3.36 15.15
C ARG A 286 -5.28 2.16 15.25
N PRO A 287 -5.28 1.44 16.38
CA PRO A 287 -4.45 1.67 17.57
C PRO A 287 -3.01 1.15 17.38
N ARG A 288 -2.01 1.83 17.95
CA ARG A 288 -0.59 1.54 17.71
C ARG A 288 -0.18 0.14 18.16
N TRP A 289 -0.69 -0.36 19.28
CA TRP A 289 -0.38 -1.71 19.77
C TRP A 289 -0.74 -2.81 18.76
N PHE A 290 -1.70 -2.55 17.86
CA PHE A 290 -2.16 -3.48 16.84
C PHE A 290 -1.64 -3.14 15.45
N MET A 291 -1.52 -1.86 15.12
CA MET A 291 -1.19 -1.41 13.76
C MET A 291 0.29 -1.18 13.52
N LYS A 292 1.10 -0.92 14.55
CA LYS A 292 2.51 -0.48 14.41
C LYS A 292 3.36 -1.37 13.52
N THR A 293 3.15 -2.68 13.58
CA THR A 293 3.96 -3.62 12.80
C THR A 293 3.61 -3.61 11.31
N ILE A 294 2.44 -3.12 10.91
CA ILE A 294 1.92 -3.22 9.53
C ILE A 294 1.57 -1.87 8.89
N HIS A 295 1.43 -0.81 9.68
CA HIS A 295 1.19 0.56 9.22
C HIS A 295 2.09 1.54 9.97
N MET A 296 2.85 2.32 9.20
CA MET A 296 3.57 3.50 9.68
C MET A 296 2.59 4.53 10.21
N ASP A 297 2.94 5.15 11.33
CA ASP A 297 2.40 6.47 11.66
C ASP A 297 3.21 7.58 10.94
N PRO A 298 2.80 8.85 11.05
CA PRO A 298 3.55 9.96 10.46
C PRO A 298 5.01 10.12 10.94
N ALA A 299 5.34 9.74 12.18
CA ALA A 299 6.72 9.82 12.68
C ALA A 299 7.59 8.69 12.13
N ASP A 300 7.02 7.49 12.02
CA ASP A 300 7.59 6.36 11.27
C ASP A 300 7.86 6.76 9.81
N ALA A 301 6.92 7.46 9.15
CA ALA A 301 7.08 7.92 7.77
C ALA A 301 8.20 8.95 7.61
N VAL A 302 8.38 9.86 8.57
CA VAL A 302 9.55 10.78 8.62
C VAL A 302 10.86 10.00 8.79
N SER A 303 10.86 8.94 9.60
CA SER A 303 12.03 8.07 9.75
C SER A 303 12.35 7.32 8.46
N ALA A 304 11.33 6.78 7.77
CA ALA A 304 11.48 6.15 6.46
C ALA A 304 12.03 7.13 5.41
N HIS A 305 11.53 8.37 5.37
CA HIS A 305 12.05 9.43 4.49
C HIS A 305 13.56 9.64 4.69
N LYS A 306 14.03 9.69 5.95
CA LYS A 306 15.45 9.82 6.29
C LYS A 306 16.27 8.59 5.90
N ASP A 307 15.78 7.39 6.20
CA ASP A 307 16.48 6.13 5.91
C ASP A 307 16.63 5.90 4.39
N LEU A 308 15.63 6.29 3.61
CA LEU A 308 15.70 6.31 2.15
C LEU A 308 16.63 7.40 1.62
N GLN A 309 16.97 8.40 2.45
CA GLN A 309 17.39 9.76 2.09
C GLN A 309 16.72 10.19 0.78
N ALA A 310 15.40 10.24 0.85
CA ALA A 310 14.57 10.74 -0.24
C ALA A 310 14.75 12.25 -0.34
N GLU A 311 14.94 12.79 -1.55
CA GLU A 311 15.01 14.24 -1.75
C GLU A 311 13.67 14.89 -1.37
N GLN A 312 12.57 14.29 -1.83
CA GLN A 312 11.22 14.66 -1.38
C GLN A 312 10.36 13.42 -1.16
N SER A 313 9.44 13.50 -0.22
CA SER A 313 8.38 12.52 -0.01
C SER A 313 7.00 13.12 -0.25
N ILE A 314 6.03 12.27 -0.57
CA ILE A 314 4.62 12.64 -0.71
C ILE A 314 3.78 11.72 0.17
N ALA A 315 2.93 12.30 1.01
CA ALA A 315 2.09 11.58 1.94
C ALA A 315 0.92 10.90 1.22
N MET A 316 0.61 9.66 1.62
CA MET A 316 -0.51 8.89 1.06
C MET A 316 -1.26 8.08 2.13
N HIS A 317 -2.26 7.31 1.71
CA HIS A 317 -3.06 6.41 2.57
C HIS A 317 -3.82 7.10 3.70
N TRP A 318 -4.20 8.37 3.51
CA TRP A 318 -4.94 9.14 4.50
C TRP A 318 -6.13 9.89 3.88
N GLY A 319 -7.06 10.35 4.71
CA GLY A 319 -8.18 11.23 4.33
C GLY A 319 -9.27 10.60 3.44
N THR A 320 -9.07 9.40 2.90
CA THR A 320 -9.97 8.84 1.87
C THR A 320 -10.99 7.87 2.44
N PHE A 321 -10.57 6.99 3.34
CA PHE A 321 -11.41 5.97 3.97
C PHE A 321 -11.12 5.94 5.47
N TYR A 322 -12.15 5.70 6.28
CA TYR A 322 -12.01 5.51 7.72
C TYR A 322 -11.88 4.01 8.02
N ILE A 323 -10.66 3.46 7.87
CA ILE A 323 -10.38 2.01 7.97
C ILE A 323 -9.83 1.63 9.35
N ALA A 324 -9.19 2.59 10.03
CA ALA A 324 -8.61 2.43 11.35
C ALA A 324 -9.11 3.52 12.32
N ASP A 325 -8.57 3.55 13.54
CA ASP A 325 -9.10 4.41 14.60
C ASP A 325 -8.56 5.85 14.58
N ASP A 326 -7.57 6.15 13.72
CA ASP A 326 -7.03 7.51 13.57
C ASP A 326 -8.08 8.45 12.99
N PRO A 327 -8.29 9.64 13.60
CA PRO A 327 -9.12 10.66 13.01
C PRO A 327 -8.57 11.07 11.63
N LEU A 328 -9.42 11.21 10.62
CA LEU A 328 -8.99 11.47 9.23
C LEU A 328 -8.14 12.75 9.06
N ALA A 329 -8.29 13.74 9.94
CA ALA A 329 -7.50 14.98 9.93
C ALA A 329 -6.19 14.89 10.74
N GLU A 330 -6.01 13.86 11.57
CA GLU A 330 -4.83 13.70 12.44
C GLU A 330 -3.53 13.48 11.65
N PRO A 331 -3.48 12.65 10.58
CA PRO A 331 -2.22 12.29 9.92
C PRO A 331 -1.39 13.48 9.42
N PRO A 332 -1.94 14.48 8.70
CA PRO A 332 -1.13 15.63 8.25
C PRO A 332 -0.65 16.53 9.39
N LEU A 333 -1.46 16.68 10.43
CA LEU A 333 -1.10 17.50 11.59
C LEU A 333 0.04 16.83 12.37
N TYR A 334 -0.04 15.52 12.54
CA TYR A 334 1.01 14.74 13.17
C TYR A 334 2.27 14.69 12.28
N LEU A 335 2.14 14.57 10.96
CA LEU A 335 3.27 14.66 10.04
C LEU A 335 4.01 15.99 10.19
N LYS A 336 3.29 17.12 10.20
CA LYS A 336 3.88 18.45 10.40
C LYS A 336 4.63 18.56 11.73
N LYS A 337 4.05 18.02 12.81
CA LYS A 337 4.73 17.95 14.12
C LYS A 337 6.01 17.11 14.03
N ALA A 338 5.93 15.91 13.49
CA ALA A 338 7.05 14.98 13.38
C ALA A 338 8.19 15.55 12.52
N MET A 339 7.87 16.21 11.40
CA MET A 339 8.87 16.90 10.56
C MET A 339 9.60 17.99 11.33
N LYS A 340 8.86 18.82 12.10
CA LYS A 340 9.45 19.88 12.94
C LYS A 340 10.38 19.31 14.01
N GLU A 341 9.96 18.27 14.71
CA GLU A 341 10.77 17.58 15.74
C GLU A 341 12.01 16.92 15.13
N ALA A 342 11.91 16.49 13.87
CA ALA A 342 12.98 15.84 13.13
C ALA A 342 13.90 16.80 12.36
N PHE A 343 13.66 18.12 12.42
CA PHE A 343 14.35 19.17 11.65
C PHE A 343 14.31 18.94 10.13
N ILE A 344 13.19 18.45 9.62
CA ILE A 344 12.94 18.28 8.18
C ILE A 344 12.25 19.55 7.64
N ALA A 345 12.69 20.06 6.49
CA ALA A 345 12.09 21.24 5.88
C ALA A 345 10.66 20.96 5.39
N ASP A 346 9.79 21.97 5.48
CA ASP A 346 8.35 21.85 5.17
C ASP A 346 8.07 21.39 3.73
N ASP A 347 9.00 21.62 2.80
CA ASP A 347 8.89 21.24 1.39
C ASP A 347 9.53 19.87 1.06
N SER A 348 10.16 19.22 2.04
CA SER A 348 10.79 17.90 1.87
C SER A 348 9.79 16.75 2.00
N PHE A 349 8.64 16.95 2.64
CA PHE A 349 7.59 15.92 2.74
C PHE A 349 6.21 16.56 2.55
N LEU A 350 5.68 16.39 1.34
CA LEU A 350 4.49 17.08 0.86
C LEU A 350 3.21 16.37 1.26
N VAL A 351 2.22 17.14 1.71
CA VAL A 351 0.83 16.72 1.84
C VAL A 351 0.06 17.35 0.69
N MET A 352 -0.30 16.54 -0.31
CA MET A 352 -1.04 17.02 -1.48
C MET A 352 -2.54 17.09 -1.19
N LYS A 353 -3.26 17.88 -2.01
CA LYS A 353 -4.73 17.87 -2.08
C LYS A 353 -5.21 16.84 -3.10
N PHE A 354 -6.44 16.37 -2.97
CA PHE A 354 -7.03 15.46 -3.95
C PHE A 354 -7.18 16.19 -5.28
N GLY A 355 -6.63 15.60 -6.35
CA GLY A 355 -6.62 16.18 -7.70
C GLY A 355 -5.44 17.14 -7.96
N GLU A 356 -4.62 17.42 -6.94
CA GLU A 356 -3.45 18.28 -7.11
C GLU A 356 -2.37 17.57 -7.92
N THR A 357 -1.75 18.32 -8.83
CA THR A 357 -0.62 17.88 -9.64
C THR A 357 0.65 18.63 -9.21
N ARG A 358 1.73 17.89 -8.96
CA ARG A 358 3.08 18.41 -8.68
C ARG A 358 4.06 17.93 -9.73
N VAL A 359 5.04 18.78 -10.05
CA VAL A 359 6.09 18.52 -11.03
C VAL A 359 7.45 18.61 -10.34
N PHE A 360 8.34 17.70 -10.67
CA PHE A 360 9.63 17.47 -10.03
C PHE A 360 10.77 17.36 -11.03
#